data_AF-A0A1B6K8W5-F1
#
_entry.id   AF-A0A1B6K8W5-F1
#
_cell.length_a   1.000
_cell.length_b   1.000
_cell.length_c   1.000
_cell.angle_alpha   90.00
_cell.angle_beta   90.00
_cell.angle_gamma   90.00
#
_symmetry.space_group_name_H-M   'P 1'
#
loop_
_entity.id
_entity.type
_entity.pdbx_description
1 polymer ?
#
loop_
_entity_poly.entity_id
_entity_poly.type
_entity_poly.pdbx_seq_one_letter_code
_entity_poly.pdbx_strand_id
1 'polypeptide(L)'
;MPFYKILINMKDLKISNRVFSSVLSLLDGYTDLNMPPSDYLSSNENQFLCQEEEYESVVEIFLTIVQHRHFLVDVANYFYCVGKRRDHRKQNTLIILIHLTVSVLNNTNKDDMINIFRMETLKKTVNFFKFFNRKSIDEDLFLAGCQYFEENYVLQHIISNVREKKVLLKEMLDYFEHELELTKVETHRKVTIPVSPNLNISYRSPPPPCNTPLEPKIAIPKPVPVSTYAMPKI
;
A
#
# COMPACT_ATOMS: atom_id res chain seq x y z
N MET A 1 -22.59 -11.09 -32.69
CA MET A 1 -21.20 -10.81 -32.28
C MET A 1 -20.71 -11.99 -31.48
N PRO A 2 -19.55 -12.59 -31.83
CA PRO A 2 -19.13 -13.84 -31.24
C PRO A 2 -18.69 -13.61 -29.80
N PHE A 3 -19.12 -14.53 -28.93
CA PHE A 3 -18.68 -14.61 -27.54
C PHE A 3 -17.16 -14.70 -27.49
N TYR A 4 -16.53 -13.74 -26.80
CA TYR A 4 -15.11 -13.72 -26.55
C TYR A 4 -14.70 -14.97 -25.79
N LYS A 5 -14.07 -15.90 -26.51
CA LYS A 5 -13.27 -16.97 -25.93
C LYS A 5 -11.94 -16.36 -25.53
N ILE A 6 -11.94 -15.48 -24.53
CA ILE A 6 -10.68 -15.02 -23.96
C ILE A 6 -10.21 -16.11 -23.01
N LEU A 7 -9.27 -16.88 -23.53
CA LEU A 7 -8.44 -17.85 -22.84
C LEU A 7 -7.01 -17.46 -23.20
N ILE A 8 -6.66 -16.19 -22.98
CA ILE A 8 -5.25 -15.81 -23.00
C ILE A 8 -4.65 -16.49 -21.77
N ASN A 9 -3.58 -17.24 -22.01
CA ASN A 9 -2.80 -17.79 -20.91
C ASN A 9 -2.30 -16.60 -20.09
N MET A 10 -2.79 -16.46 -18.85
CA MET A 10 -2.43 -15.35 -17.95
C MET A 10 -0.91 -15.18 -17.77
N LYS A 11 -0.11 -16.19 -18.14
CA LYS A 11 1.35 -16.17 -18.12
C LYS A 11 1.99 -15.31 -19.22
N ASP A 12 1.26 -14.98 -20.29
CA ASP A 12 1.77 -14.23 -21.45
C ASP A 12 1.41 -12.73 -21.41
N LEU A 13 0.72 -12.28 -20.34
CA LEU A 13 0.32 -10.89 -20.18
C LEU A 13 1.53 -10.00 -19.91
N LYS A 14 1.59 -8.86 -20.61
CA LYS A 14 2.57 -7.81 -20.35
C LYS A 14 2.21 -7.11 -19.05
N ILE A 15 3.19 -6.98 -18.16
CA ILE A 15 3.03 -6.29 -16.88
C ILE A 15 3.95 -5.08 -16.87
N SER A 16 3.42 -3.93 -16.49
CA SER A 16 4.20 -2.70 -16.32
C SER A 16 3.50 -1.77 -15.32
N ASN A 17 4.22 -0.75 -14.84
CA ASN A 17 3.62 0.28 -13.98
C ASN A 17 2.48 1.03 -14.68
N ARG A 18 2.51 1.13 -16.02
CA ARG A 18 1.44 1.74 -16.82
C ARG A 18 0.21 0.86 -16.84
N VAL A 19 0.38 -0.44 -17.14
CA VAL A 19 -0.70 -1.43 -17.07
C VAL A 19 -1.36 -1.41 -15.69
N PHE A 20 -0.55 -1.46 -14.63
CA PHE A 20 -1.03 -1.38 -13.25
C PHE A 20 -1.86 -0.12 -12.98
N SER A 21 -1.35 1.05 -13.38
CA SER A 21 -2.02 2.33 -13.16
C SER A 21 -3.32 2.45 -13.96
N SER A 22 -3.35 1.96 -15.19
CA SER A 22 -4.55 1.91 -16.02
C SER A 22 -5.62 1.01 -15.39
N VAL A 23 -5.26 -0.21 -14.98
CA VAL A 23 -6.19 -1.13 -14.30
C VAL A 23 -6.73 -0.52 -13.00
N LEU A 24 -5.87 0.14 -12.22
CA LEU A 24 -6.30 0.82 -11.00
C LEU A 24 -7.31 1.92 -11.28
N SER A 25 -7.06 2.76 -12.29
CA SER A 25 -8.00 3.82 -12.70
C SER A 25 -9.36 3.24 -13.11
N LEU A 26 -9.37 2.13 -13.86
CA LEU A 26 -10.60 1.46 -14.26
C LEU A 26 -11.35 0.89 -13.05
N LEU A 27 -10.66 0.25 -12.12
CA LEU A 27 -11.30 -0.33 -10.93
C LEU A 27 -11.83 0.74 -9.95
N ASP A 28 -11.14 1.88 -9.85
CA ASP A 28 -11.60 3.01 -9.06
C ASP A 28 -12.84 3.68 -9.68
N GLY A 29 -12.91 3.75 -11.02
CA GLY A 29 -14.07 4.27 -11.74
C GLY A 29 -15.23 3.28 -11.89
N TYR A 30 -14.95 1.98 -11.87
CA TYR A 30 -15.93 0.91 -11.98
C TYR A 30 -16.63 0.67 -10.64
N THR A 31 -17.59 1.56 -10.36
CA THR A 31 -18.57 1.40 -9.29
C THR A 31 -19.60 0.37 -9.76
N ASP A 32 -19.51 -0.84 -9.21
CA ASP A 32 -20.53 -1.88 -9.40
C ASP A 32 -21.88 -1.24 -9.12
N LEU A 33 -22.78 -1.23 -10.11
CA LEU A 33 -24.22 -1.50 -9.90
C LEU A 33 -25.07 -1.44 -11.19
N ASN A 34 -24.64 -0.82 -12.32
CA ASN A 34 -25.56 -0.65 -13.48
C ASN A 34 -24.99 -0.93 -14.88
N MET A 35 -23.72 -1.32 -15.04
CA MET A 35 -23.11 -1.49 -16.37
C MET A 35 -22.24 -2.76 -16.43
N PRO A 36 -22.40 -3.61 -17.46
CA PRO A 36 -21.48 -4.72 -17.70
C PRO A 36 -20.03 -4.24 -17.85
N PRO A 37 -19.02 -5.01 -17.37
CA PRO A 37 -17.62 -4.62 -17.46
C PRO A 37 -17.14 -4.36 -18.90
N SER A 38 -17.68 -5.10 -19.87
CA SER A 38 -17.40 -4.91 -21.29
C SER A 38 -17.84 -3.53 -21.79
N ASP A 39 -19.05 -3.14 -21.42
CA ASP A 39 -19.66 -1.89 -21.87
C ASP A 39 -18.97 -0.69 -21.21
N TYR A 40 -18.52 -0.88 -19.97
CA TYR A 40 -17.68 0.08 -19.25
C TYR A 40 -16.33 0.28 -19.93
N LEU A 41 -15.65 -0.81 -20.34
CA LEU A 41 -14.39 -0.71 -21.07
C LEU A 41 -14.56 0.06 -22.38
N SER A 42 -15.55 -0.30 -23.20
CA SER A 42 -15.83 0.39 -24.46
C SER A 42 -16.14 1.89 -24.27
N SER A 43 -16.81 2.24 -23.17
CA SER A 43 -17.13 3.64 -22.86
C SER A 43 -15.92 4.45 -22.36
N ASN A 44 -14.85 3.78 -21.91
CA ASN A 44 -13.67 4.39 -21.32
C ASN A 44 -12.38 4.10 -22.12
N GLU A 45 -12.49 3.74 -23.40
CA GLU A 45 -11.33 3.46 -24.26
C GLU A 45 -10.32 4.60 -24.34
N ASN A 46 -10.78 5.84 -24.17
CA ASN A 46 -9.91 7.01 -24.19
C ASN A 46 -9.16 7.26 -22.87
N GLN A 47 -9.44 6.50 -21.81
CA GLN A 47 -8.80 6.65 -20.49
C GLN A 47 -7.57 5.75 -20.30
N PHE A 48 -7.29 4.85 -21.25
CA PHE A 48 -6.13 3.98 -21.15
C PHE A 48 -4.83 4.78 -21.31
N LEU A 49 -3.99 4.77 -20.28
CA LEU A 49 -2.67 5.42 -20.26
C LEU A 49 -1.56 4.53 -20.86
N CYS A 50 -1.92 3.41 -21.50
CA CYS A 50 -1.01 2.39 -21.98
C CYS A 50 -0.88 2.39 -23.50
N GLN A 51 0.19 1.80 -24.02
CA GLN A 51 0.39 1.65 -25.46
C GLN A 51 -0.57 0.60 -26.04
N GLU A 52 -0.82 0.61 -27.35
CA GLU A 52 -1.68 -0.38 -28.02
C GLU A 52 -1.27 -1.82 -27.69
N GLU A 53 0.02 -2.09 -27.59
CA GLU A 53 0.54 -3.42 -27.26
C GLU A 53 0.28 -3.87 -25.81
N GLU A 54 -0.03 -2.94 -24.91
CA GLU A 54 -0.33 -3.19 -23.49
C GLU A 54 -1.85 -3.23 -23.24
N TYR A 55 -2.66 -2.76 -24.20
CA TYR A 55 -4.11 -2.64 -24.10
C TYR A 55 -4.78 -3.97 -23.77
N GLU A 56 -4.39 -5.04 -24.48
CA GLU A 56 -4.93 -6.39 -24.27
C GLU A 56 -4.66 -6.87 -22.84
N SER A 57 -3.49 -6.55 -22.28
CA SER A 57 -3.14 -6.93 -20.90
C SER A 57 -3.96 -6.13 -19.88
N VAL A 58 -4.20 -4.84 -20.12
CA VAL A 58 -5.07 -4.03 -19.26
C VAL A 58 -6.50 -4.57 -19.23
N VAL A 59 -7.06 -4.84 -20.41
CA VAL A 59 -8.43 -5.37 -20.54
C VAL A 59 -8.55 -6.72 -19.83
N GLU A 60 -7.62 -7.64 -20.08
CA GLU A 60 -7.71 -8.99 -19.51
C GLU A 60 -7.55 -9.00 -18.00
N ILE A 61 -6.59 -8.24 -17.47
CA ILE A 61 -6.41 -8.11 -16.01
C ILE A 61 -7.65 -7.48 -15.38
N PHE A 62 -8.20 -6.41 -15.98
CA PHE A 62 -9.40 -5.77 -15.46
C PHE A 62 -10.59 -6.74 -15.42
N LEU A 63 -10.89 -7.40 -16.53
CA LEU A 63 -12.02 -8.34 -16.63
C LEU A 63 -11.87 -9.49 -15.62
N THR A 64 -10.67 -10.04 -15.50
CA THR A 64 -10.42 -11.15 -14.58
C THR A 64 -10.52 -10.70 -13.12
N ILE A 65 -10.04 -9.49 -12.78
CA ILE A 65 -10.23 -8.93 -11.44
C ILE A 65 -11.72 -8.73 -11.14
N VAL A 66 -12.50 -8.23 -12.08
CA VAL A 66 -13.94 -8.04 -11.89
C VAL A 66 -14.64 -9.40 -11.71
N GLN A 67 -14.30 -10.40 -12.51
CA GLN A 67 -14.83 -11.76 -12.39
C GLN A 67 -14.48 -12.40 -11.04
N HIS A 68 -13.28 -12.15 -10.51
CA HIS A 68 -12.81 -12.68 -9.23
C HIS A 68 -12.97 -11.72 -8.06
N ARG A 69 -13.73 -10.63 -8.23
CA ARG A 69 -13.72 -9.48 -7.29
C ARG A 69 -14.03 -9.90 -5.86
N HIS A 70 -15.09 -10.68 -5.65
CA HIS A 70 -15.50 -11.10 -4.31
C HIS A 70 -14.43 -11.91 -3.59
N PHE A 71 -13.84 -12.89 -4.26
CA PHE A 71 -12.70 -13.65 -3.74
C PHE A 71 -11.51 -12.75 -3.40
N LEU A 72 -11.12 -11.86 -4.32
CA LEU A 72 -9.97 -10.98 -4.11
C LEU A 72 -10.21 -9.98 -2.96
N VAL A 73 -11.44 -9.49 -2.81
CA VAL A 73 -11.87 -8.64 -1.68
C VAL A 73 -11.72 -9.38 -0.35
N ASP A 74 -12.11 -10.65 -0.28
CA ASP A 74 -11.99 -11.42 0.95
C ASP A 74 -10.54 -11.73 1.33
N VAL A 75 -9.70 -12.06 0.35
CA VAL A 75 -8.26 -12.22 0.59
C VAL A 75 -7.63 -10.90 1.04
N ALA A 76 -8.04 -9.77 0.45
CA ALA A 76 -7.62 -8.44 0.87
C ALA A 76 -8.05 -8.12 2.31
N ASN A 77 -9.29 -8.41 2.67
CA ASN A 77 -9.82 -8.24 4.02
C ASN A 77 -9.04 -9.09 5.02
N TYR A 78 -8.74 -10.33 4.68
CA TYR A 78 -7.95 -11.21 5.53
C TYR A 78 -6.52 -10.68 5.75
N PHE A 79 -5.87 -10.16 4.70
CA PHE A 79 -4.60 -9.45 4.82
C PHE A 79 -4.67 -8.28 5.81
N TYR A 80 -5.72 -7.46 5.74
CA TYR A 80 -5.93 -6.34 6.67
C TYR A 80 -6.14 -6.80 8.11
N CYS A 81 -6.94 -7.86 8.31
CA CYS A 81 -7.20 -8.47 9.62
C CYS A 81 -5.91 -8.98 10.27
N VAL A 82 -5.11 -9.77 9.55
CA VAL A 82 -3.83 -10.32 10.05
C VAL A 82 -2.84 -9.19 10.38
N GLY A 83 -2.81 -8.14 9.55
CA GLY A 83 -1.95 -6.98 9.74
C GLY A 83 -2.43 -5.97 10.80
N LYS A 84 -3.64 -6.15 11.36
CA LYS A 84 -4.34 -5.15 12.21
C LYS A 84 -4.39 -3.75 11.57
N ARG A 85 -4.53 -3.69 10.25
CA ARG A 85 -4.53 -2.45 9.48
C ARG A 85 -5.97 -2.01 9.23
N ARG A 86 -6.27 -0.73 9.51
CA ARG A 86 -7.62 -0.16 9.37
C ARG A 86 -7.80 0.69 8.11
N ASP A 87 -6.73 0.88 7.32
CA ASP A 87 -6.80 1.75 6.14
C ASP A 87 -7.20 0.96 4.89
N HIS A 88 -8.50 1.05 4.56
CA HIS A 88 -9.10 0.48 3.36
C HIS A 88 -9.03 1.42 2.15
N ARG A 89 -8.45 2.62 2.27
CA ARG A 89 -8.42 3.63 1.18
C ARG A 89 -7.72 3.13 -0.09
N LYS A 90 -6.91 2.07 0.01
CA LYS A 90 -6.17 1.46 -1.09
C LYS A 90 -6.57 0.00 -1.34
N GLN A 91 -7.85 -0.33 -1.16
CA GLN A 91 -8.33 -1.71 -1.34
C GLN A 91 -8.17 -2.19 -2.79
N ASN A 92 -8.51 -1.37 -3.79
CA ASN A 92 -8.35 -1.71 -5.21
C ASN A 92 -6.88 -1.98 -5.58
N THR A 93 -5.95 -1.17 -5.08
CA THR A 93 -4.51 -1.44 -5.22
C THR A 93 -4.15 -2.82 -4.68
N LEU A 94 -4.63 -3.17 -3.48
CA LEU A 94 -4.34 -4.47 -2.87
C LEU A 94 -4.97 -5.63 -3.66
N ILE A 95 -6.19 -5.46 -4.17
CA ILE A 95 -6.88 -6.43 -5.02
C ILE A 95 -6.04 -6.73 -6.27
N ILE A 96 -5.54 -5.69 -6.95
CA ILE A 96 -4.68 -5.86 -8.13
C ILE A 96 -3.41 -6.61 -7.75
N LEU A 97 -2.73 -6.22 -6.66
CA LEU A 97 -1.50 -6.89 -6.22
C LEU A 97 -1.73 -8.36 -5.88
N ILE A 98 -2.86 -8.70 -5.23
CA ILE A 98 -3.24 -10.09 -4.95
C ILE A 98 -3.44 -10.85 -6.26
N HIS A 99 -4.22 -10.30 -7.19
CA HIS A 99 -4.49 -10.93 -8.48
C HIS A 99 -3.19 -11.18 -9.26
N LEU A 100 -2.34 -10.16 -9.39
CA LEU A 100 -1.05 -10.29 -10.05
C LEU A 100 -0.17 -11.37 -9.39
N THR A 101 -0.17 -11.45 -8.06
CA THR A 101 0.63 -12.43 -7.31
C THR A 101 0.11 -13.86 -7.48
N VAL A 102 -1.20 -14.06 -7.35
CA VAL A 102 -1.84 -15.38 -7.42
C VAL A 102 -1.86 -15.89 -8.86
N SER A 103 -2.34 -15.07 -9.80
CA SER A 103 -2.68 -15.52 -11.15
C SER A 103 -1.56 -15.28 -12.16
N VAL A 104 -0.86 -14.15 -12.11
CA VAL A 104 -0.02 -13.68 -13.23
C VAL A 104 1.49 -13.89 -13.00
N LEU A 105 1.97 -13.75 -11.76
CA LEU A 105 3.39 -13.78 -11.41
C LEU A 105 4.08 -15.05 -11.97
N ASN A 106 5.23 -14.88 -12.61
CA ASN A 106 6.05 -15.96 -13.12
C ASN A 106 7.52 -15.51 -13.19
N ASN A 107 8.42 -16.40 -13.60
CA ASN A 107 9.84 -16.07 -13.68
C ASN A 107 10.15 -15.01 -14.75
N THR A 108 9.34 -14.90 -15.81
CA THR A 108 9.60 -13.97 -16.92
C THR A 108 9.17 -12.54 -16.61
N ASN A 109 8.20 -12.35 -15.72
CA ASN A 109 7.67 -11.03 -15.33
C ASN A 109 8.11 -10.59 -13.91
N LYS A 110 9.07 -11.28 -13.30
CA LYS A 110 9.57 -11.00 -11.94
C LYS A 110 10.01 -9.54 -11.77
N ASP A 111 10.81 -9.02 -12.70
CA ASP A 111 11.37 -7.67 -12.60
C ASP A 111 10.31 -6.58 -12.74
N ASP A 112 9.35 -6.77 -13.64
CA ASP A 112 8.20 -5.88 -13.79
C ASP A 112 7.32 -5.88 -12.53
N MET A 113 7.12 -7.06 -11.93
CA MET A 113 6.42 -7.19 -10.65
C MET A 113 7.15 -6.46 -9.53
N ILE A 114 8.49 -6.56 -9.44
CA ILE A 114 9.28 -5.79 -8.47
C ILE A 114 9.05 -4.29 -8.67
N ASN A 115 9.06 -3.81 -9.92
CA ASN A 115 8.83 -2.39 -10.23
C ASN A 115 7.44 -1.90 -9.81
N ILE A 116 6.40 -2.73 -9.95
CA ILE A 116 5.05 -2.42 -9.46
C ILE A 116 5.04 -2.34 -7.93
N PHE A 117 5.65 -3.31 -7.25
CA PHE A 117 5.68 -3.34 -5.78
C PHE A 117 6.46 -2.17 -5.16
N ARG A 118 7.39 -1.55 -5.90
CA ARG A 118 8.08 -0.32 -5.51
C ARG A 118 7.19 0.92 -5.50
N MET A 119 6.02 0.88 -6.15
CA MET A 119 5.03 1.95 -6.06
C MET A 119 4.35 2.00 -4.68
N GLU A 120 4.44 0.93 -3.90
CA GLU A 120 3.94 0.85 -2.54
C GLU A 120 5.05 1.06 -1.50
N THR A 121 4.67 1.37 -0.27
CA THR A 121 5.66 1.52 0.81
C THR A 121 6.37 0.19 1.07
N LEU A 122 7.70 0.21 1.18
CA LEU A 122 8.53 -0.99 1.36
C LEU A 122 8.06 -1.89 2.52
N LYS A 123 7.67 -1.30 3.66
CA LYS A 123 7.11 -2.06 4.80
C LYS A 123 5.79 -2.78 4.47
N LYS A 124 4.95 -2.20 3.61
CA LYS A 124 3.71 -2.85 3.14
C LYS A 124 4.03 -3.99 2.18
N THR A 125 4.97 -3.78 1.27
CA THR A 125 5.46 -4.80 0.33
C THR A 125 6.04 -6.01 1.07
N VAL A 126 6.95 -5.80 2.04
CA VAL A 126 7.48 -6.90 2.87
C VAL A 126 6.37 -7.64 3.62
N ASN A 127 5.42 -6.92 4.23
CA ASN A 127 4.31 -7.57 4.94
C ASN A 127 3.40 -8.37 3.99
N PHE A 128 3.21 -7.89 2.75
CA PHE A 128 2.45 -8.59 1.72
C PHE A 128 3.11 -9.92 1.35
N PHE A 129 4.41 -9.91 1.06
CA PHE A 129 5.13 -11.16 0.76
C PHE A 129 5.23 -12.09 1.97
N LYS A 130 5.35 -11.56 3.20
CA LYS A 130 5.24 -12.37 4.42
C LYS A 130 3.90 -13.07 4.51
N PHE A 131 2.82 -12.37 4.19
CA PHE A 131 1.46 -12.93 4.21
C PHE A 131 1.34 -14.14 3.25
N PHE A 132 1.84 -14.03 2.00
CA PHE A 132 1.84 -15.12 1.02
C PHE A 132 2.87 -16.22 1.29
N ASN A 133 3.88 -15.96 2.12
CA ASN A 133 4.85 -16.97 2.55
C ASN A 133 4.47 -17.71 3.84
N ARG A 134 3.32 -17.39 4.46
CA ARG A 134 2.83 -18.13 5.63
C ARG A 134 2.55 -19.60 5.31
N LYS A 135 2.59 -20.44 6.33
CA LYS A 135 2.27 -21.87 6.22
C LYS A 135 0.79 -22.12 5.94
N SER A 136 -0.10 -21.29 6.48
CA SER A 136 -1.56 -21.42 6.33
C SER A 136 -2.11 -20.86 5.03
N ILE A 137 -1.30 -20.21 4.20
CA ILE A 137 -1.81 -19.44 3.05
C ILE A 137 -2.63 -20.30 2.08
N ASP A 138 -2.22 -21.55 1.85
CA ASP A 138 -2.94 -22.45 0.95
C ASP A 138 -4.35 -22.75 1.47
N GLU A 139 -4.48 -23.01 2.78
CA GLU A 139 -5.77 -23.25 3.43
C GLU A 139 -6.62 -21.98 3.43
N ASP A 140 -6.01 -20.83 3.76
CA ASP A 140 -6.68 -19.54 3.76
C ASP A 140 -7.25 -19.19 2.37
N LEU A 141 -6.46 -19.38 1.31
CA LEU A 141 -6.90 -19.15 -0.07
C LEU A 141 -7.92 -20.19 -0.54
N PHE A 142 -7.78 -21.44 -0.12
CA PHE A 142 -8.72 -22.51 -0.48
C PHE A 142 -10.10 -22.25 0.12
N LEU A 143 -10.17 -21.94 1.41
CA LEU A 143 -11.41 -21.64 2.11
C LEU A 143 -12.10 -20.39 1.54
N ALA A 144 -11.33 -19.33 1.23
CA ALA A 144 -11.88 -18.14 0.58
C ALA A 144 -12.34 -18.44 -0.86
N GLY A 145 -11.58 -19.21 -1.61
CA GLY A 145 -11.91 -19.57 -3.00
C GLY A 145 -13.18 -20.40 -3.12
N CYS A 146 -13.35 -21.39 -2.24
CA CYS A 146 -14.51 -22.30 -2.26
C CYS A 146 -15.84 -21.61 -1.88
N GLN A 147 -15.81 -20.37 -1.40
CA GLN A 147 -17.03 -19.57 -1.23
C GLN A 147 -17.61 -19.09 -2.55
N TYR A 148 -16.79 -18.98 -3.60
CA TYR A 148 -17.16 -18.36 -4.87
C TYR A 148 -16.97 -19.26 -6.10
N PHE A 149 -16.11 -20.28 -6.01
CA PHE A 149 -15.77 -21.17 -7.11
C PHE A 149 -15.86 -22.64 -6.70
N GLU A 150 -15.98 -23.51 -7.70
CA GLU A 150 -15.90 -24.95 -7.48
C GLU A 150 -14.51 -25.38 -6.97
N GLU A 151 -14.49 -26.39 -6.10
CA GLU A 151 -13.27 -26.89 -5.46
C GLU A 151 -12.16 -27.22 -6.47
N ASN A 152 -12.50 -27.92 -7.56
CA ASN A 152 -11.54 -28.28 -8.60
C ASN A 152 -10.91 -27.04 -9.26
N TYR A 153 -11.71 -26.00 -9.48
CA TYR A 153 -11.22 -24.74 -10.04
C TYR A 153 -10.23 -24.07 -9.09
N VAL A 154 -10.55 -24.01 -7.80
CA VAL A 154 -9.68 -23.43 -6.77
C VAL A 154 -8.35 -24.18 -6.69
N LEU A 155 -8.39 -25.51 -6.66
CA LEU A 155 -7.18 -26.33 -6.60
C LEU A 155 -6.27 -26.13 -7.82
N GLN A 156 -6.85 -26.15 -9.03
CA GLN A 156 -6.08 -26.10 -10.27
C GLN A 156 -5.60 -24.68 -10.61
N HIS A 157 -6.41 -23.65 -10.39
CA HIS A 157 -6.14 -22.30 -10.88
C HIS A 157 -5.71 -21.31 -9.81
N ILE A 158 -5.95 -21.59 -8.52
CA ILE A 158 -5.52 -20.72 -7.41
C ILE A 158 -4.37 -21.38 -6.66
N ILE A 159 -4.62 -22.57 -6.09
CA ILE A 159 -3.66 -23.22 -5.18
C ILE A 159 -2.43 -23.73 -5.94
N SER A 160 -2.60 -24.43 -7.07
CA SER A 160 -1.46 -24.90 -7.87
C SER A 160 -0.55 -23.74 -8.29
N ASN A 161 -1.14 -22.65 -8.77
CA ASN A 161 -0.41 -21.46 -9.20
C ASN A 161 0.42 -20.85 -8.06
N VAL A 162 -0.14 -20.70 -6.86
CA VAL A 162 0.60 -20.15 -5.70
C VAL A 162 1.72 -21.10 -5.27
N ARG A 163 1.49 -22.42 -5.31
CA ARG A 163 2.50 -23.43 -4.98
C ARG A 163 3.65 -23.44 -5.97
N GLU A 164 3.37 -23.41 -7.27
CA GLU A 164 4.37 -23.33 -8.34
C GLU A 164 5.28 -22.10 -8.16
N LYS A 165 4.71 -20.98 -7.72
CA LYS A 165 5.40 -19.69 -7.55
C LYS A 165 6.07 -19.54 -6.17
N LYS A 166 6.01 -20.54 -5.29
CA LYS A 166 6.44 -20.40 -3.89
C LYS A 166 7.91 -20.00 -3.75
N VAL A 167 8.79 -20.57 -4.59
CA VAL A 167 10.22 -20.23 -4.61
C VAL A 167 10.41 -18.76 -5.00
N LEU A 168 9.74 -18.34 -6.08
CA LEU A 168 9.80 -16.97 -6.58
C LEU A 168 9.27 -15.94 -5.56
N LEU A 169 8.16 -16.27 -4.88
CA LEU A 169 7.61 -15.44 -3.80
C LEU A 169 8.57 -15.28 -2.62
N LYS A 170 9.37 -16.31 -2.33
CA LYS A 170 10.41 -16.25 -1.31
C LYS A 170 11.59 -15.40 -1.75
N GLU A 171 12.05 -15.56 -2.99
CA GLU A 171 13.11 -14.71 -3.55
C GLU A 171 12.73 -13.23 -3.56
N MET A 172 11.48 -12.91 -3.93
CA MET A 172 10.98 -11.52 -3.87
C MET A 172 10.89 -11.01 -2.43
N LEU A 173 10.51 -11.86 -1.46
CA LEU A 173 10.52 -11.49 -0.05
C LEU A 173 11.95 -11.14 0.40
N ASP A 174 12.91 -12.04 0.15
CA ASP A 174 14.31 -11.87 0.55
C ASP A 174 14.90 -10.59 -0.06
N TYR A 175 14.56 -10.29 -1.32
CA TYR A 175 14.93 -9.05 -2.01
C TYR A 175 14.44 -7.79 -1.27
N PHE A 176 13.15 -7.70 -0.97
CA PHE A 176 12.57 -6.52 -0.30
C PHE A 176 12.95 -6.43 1.18
N GLU A 177 13.22 -7.55 1.85
CA GLU A 177 13.75 -7.53 3.22
C GLU A 177 15.17 -6.95 3.25
N HIS A 178 16.03 -7.37 2.32
CA HIS A 178 17.37 -6.79 2.19
C HIS A 178 17.31 -5.28 1.88
N GLU A 179 16.46 -4.84 0.95
CA GLU A 179 16.24 -3.41 0.67
C GLU A 179 15.75 -2.64 1.91
N LEU A 180 14.88 -3.26 2.72
CA LEU A 180 14.38 -2.67 3.97
C LEU A 180 15.47 -2.60 5.05
N GLU A 181 16.43 -3.51 5.06
CA GLU A 181 17.56 -3.45 5.97
C GLU A 181 18.53 -2.34 5.59
N LEU A 182 18.85 -2.19 4.30
CA LEU A 182 19.72 -1.11 3.81
C LEU A 182 19.19 0.28 4.19
N THR A 183 17.89 0.51 4.05
CA THR A 183 17.27 1.79 4.44
C THR A 183 17.33 2.07 5.95
N LYS A 184 17.37 1.04 6.80
CA LYS A 184 17.56 1.22 8.25
C LYS A 184 19.00 1.66 8.57
N VAL A 185 19.99 1.11 7.87
CA VAL A 185 21.41 1.44 8.09
C VAL A 185 21.67 2.91 7.82
N GLU A 186 21.07 3.50 6.79
CA GLU A 186 21.19 4.94 6.50
C GLU A 186 20.55 5.83 7.59
N THR A 187 19.52 5.34 8.28
CA THR A 187 18.86 6.08 9.37
C THR A 187 19.57 5.97 10.72
N HIS A 188 20.67 5.22 10.83
CA HIS A 188 21.44 5.16 12.07
C HIS A 188 22.20 6.48 12.34
N ARG A 189 21.52 7.32 13.14
CA ARG A 189 22.04 8.38 14.02
C ARG A 189 22.79 9.54 13.36
N LYS A 190 22.04 10.63 13.08
CA LYS A 190 22.54 11.94 13.50
C LYS A 190 22.57 11.93 15.04
N VAL A 191 23.75 12.05 15.63
CA VAL A 191 23.90 12.29 17.06
C VAL A 191 23.03 13.51 17.40
N THR A 192 22.00 13.31 18.22
CA THR A 192 21.26 14.42 18.82
C THR A 192 22.25 15.21 19.66
N ILE A 193 22.74 16.32 19.13
CA ILE A 193 23.46 17.31 19.94
C ILE A 193 22.43 17.84 20.93
N PRO A 194 22.71 17.86 22.25
CA PRO A 194 21.82 18.49 23.20
C PRO A 194 21.66 19.96 22.81
N VAL A 195 20.46 20.31 22.34
CA VAL A 195 20.09 21.71 22.14
C VAL A 195 19.82 22.27 23.54
N SER A 196 20.52 23.35 23.88
CA SER A 196 20.22 24.09 25.11
C SER A 196 18.73 24.45 25.13
N PRO A 197 18.03 24.25 26.26
CA PRO A 197 16.61 24.56 26.32
C PRO A 197 16.43 26.01 25.92
N ASN A 198 15.64 26.24 24.87
CA ASN A 198 15.26 27.58 24.49
C ASN A 198 14.30 28.09 25.59
N LEU A 199 14.84 28.80 26.58
CA LEU A 199 14.10 29.32 27.73
C LEU A 199 13.05 30.39 27.32
N ASN A 200 12.98 30.74 26.03
CA ASN A 200 11.95 31.62 25.44
C ASN A 200 10.62 30.90 25.18
N ILE A 201 10.25 29.93 26.02
CA ILE A 201 8.85 29.49 26.08
C ILE A 201 8.14 30.51 26.95
N SER A 202 7.37 31.43 26.34
CA SER A 202 6.43 32.23 27.12
C SER A 202 5.41 31.26 27.70
N TYR A 203 5.61 30.81 28.93
CA TYR A 203 4.59 30.11 29.69
C TYR A 203 3.42 31.08 29.88
N ARG A 204 2.47 31.06 28.93
CA ARG A 204 1.15 31.63 29.19
C ARG A 204 0.49 30.68 30.17
N SER A 205 0.41 31.11 31.41
CA SER A 205 -0.43 30.43 32.40
C SER A 205 -1.85 30.34 31.83
N PRO A 206 -2.53 29.20 31.98
CA PRO A 206 -3.93 29.11 31.58
C PRO A 206 -4.72 30.23 32.29
N PRO A 207 -5.73 30.81 31.63
CA PRO A 207 -6.53 31.86 32.25
C PRO A 207 -7.15 31.31 33.55
N PRO A 208 -7.21 32.12 34.62
CA PRO A 208 -7.85 31.70 35.85
C PRO A 208 -9.32 31.34 35.59
N PRO A 209 -9.89 30.37 36.33
CA PRO A 209 -11.31 30.00 36.22
C PRO A 209 -12.22 31.23 36.32
N CYS A 210 -13.36 31.21 35.61
CA CYS A 210 -14.25 32.37 35.44
C CYS A 210 -14.75 33.04 36.74
N ASN A 211 -14.58 32.41 37.90
CA ASN A 211 -15.04 32.92 39.20
C ASN A 211 -13.91 33.31 40.16
N THR A 212 -12.68 33.47 39.66
CA THR A 212 -11.55 33.88 40.50
C THR A 212 -11.61 35.40 40.72
N PRO A 213 -11.66 35.89 41.97
CA PRO A 213 -11.63 37.34 42.25
C PRO A 213 -10.35 37.95 41.66
N LEU A 214 -10.48 39.08 40.95
CA LEU A 214 -9.32 39.80 40.40
C LEU A 214 -8.46 40.34 41.55
N GLU A 215 -7.29 39.72 41.78
CA GLU A 215 -6.30 40.29 42.69
C GLU A 215 -5.82 41.66 42.16
N PRO A 216 -5.59 42.65 43.05
CA PRO A 216 -5.08 43.95 42.63
C PRO A 216 -3.68 43.79 42.04
N LYS A 217 -3.49 44.29 40.82
CA LYS A 217 -2.21 44.25 40.10
C LYS A 217 -1.10 44.84 40.96
N ILE A 218 -0.16 44.00 41.39
CA ILE A 218 1.06 44.41 42.07
C ILE A 218 1.84 45.33 41.11
N ALA A 219 2.18 46.53 41.57
CA ALA A 219 2.89 47.53 40.78
C ALA A 219 4.23 46.97 40.27
N ILE A 220 4.52 47.22 38.99
CA ILE A 220 5.75 46.76 38.33
C ILE A 220 6.96 47.38 39.05
N PRO A 221 7.97 46.59 39.46
CA PRO A 221 9.15 47.12 40.12
C PRO A 221 9.95 48.02 39.16
N LYS A 222 10.39 49.17 39.65
CA LYS A 222 11.25 50.09 38.88
C LYS A 222 12.61 49.44 38.56
N PRO A 223 13.20 49.70 37.39
CA PRO A 223 14.48 49.12 37.01
C PRO A 223 15.60 49.56 37.95
N VAL A 224 16.48 48.61 38.30
CA VAL A 224 17.68 48.84 39.11
C VAL A 224 18.71 49.60 38.26
N PRO A 225 19.32 50.69 38.77
CA PRO A 225 20.32 51.43 38.01
C PRO A 225 21.61 50.62 37.80
N VAL A 226 22.23 50.81 36.64
CA VAL A 226 23.43 50.09 36.20
C VAL A 226 24.65 50.54 37.02
N SER A 227 25.40 49.57 37.56
CA SER A 227 26.65 49.81 38.29
C SER A 227 27.76 50.33 37.36
N THR A 228 28.50 51.35 37.79
CA THR A 228 29.60 51.99 37.05
C THR A 228 31.00 51.45 37.38
N TYR A 229 31.12 50.33 38.10
CA TYR A 229 32.43 49.76 38.40
C TYR A 229 33.12 49.24 37.13
N ALA A 230 34.24 49.88 36.76
CA ALA A 230 35.12 49.41 35.69
C ALA A 230 35.86 48.15 36.15
N MET A 231 35.83 47.09 35.34
CA MET A 231 36.61 45.88 35.60
C MET A 231 38.11 46.17 35.44
N PRO A 232 38.97 45.69 36.37
CA PRO A 232 40.41 45.82 36.23
C PRO A 232 40.89 44.98 35.03
N LYS A 233 41.73 45.59 34.20
CA LYS A 233 42.35 44.93 33.04
C LYS A 233 43.42 43.94 33.52
N ILE A 234 43.40 42.73 32.97
CA ILE A 234 44.54 41.80 32.98
C ILE A 234 45.43 42.14 31.79
#